data_AF-A0AA88L481-F1
#
_entry.id   AF-A0AA88L481-F1
#
_cell.length_a   1.000
_cell.length_b   1.000
_cell.length_c   1.000
_cell.angle_alpha   90.00
_cell.angle_beta   90.00
_cell.angle_gamma   90.00
#
_symmetry.space_group_name_H-M   'P 1'
#
loop_
_entity.id
_entity.type
_entity.pdbx_description
1 polymer ?
#
loop_
_entity_poly.entity_id
_entity_poly.type
_entity_poly.pdbx_seq_one_letter_code
_entity_poly.pdbx_strand_id
1 'polypeptide(L)'
;MDDLKAIYDKKILPVERKYFFHQRSPTFDKKVKIVMIDCHKKIKEEFIVSLLGEDYRTSQDFNVVIYDENTLDNLTLGDPVITESDIILIFLPFQKLDTPSFEIFRIFNDYSKKIKIIIDIEGRDLKKSQLENVCIQVTWKFGKIFKHQPTIFCYEESKPKSEPRFELEETRIRKLLFSLSMNANKRKITEIGKRARVAKTHAFLIHELGKKFDGSDSEKKRQIKHIDWFYKKVARKYKIDADDFPDKMLMQEKLRNLDFAGFPRLDKDLISKLDLALSKDLPELMRDRAFDNIDCIILFRTLLGTGIPPPFLRVLLSMYCLTSNVIKIAGSGISRVIFYCKWCKTRWIPSNIGQKMEPSYFEDGESRKSSNCNAVQEQ
;
A
#
# COMPACT_ATOMS: atom_id res chain seq x y z
N MET A 1 -5.67 -1.90 7.22
CA MET A 1 -5.50 -3.36 6.99
C MET A 1 -6.49 -4.22 7.81
N ASP A 2 -7.17 -3.61 8.76
CA ASP A 2 -8.05 -4.28 9.72
C ASP A 2 -9.25 -4.97 9.10
N ASP A 3 -9.82 -4.42 8.02
CA ASP A 3 -10.95 -5.06 7.32
C ASP A 3 -10.58 -6.43 6.73
N LEU A 4 -9.36 -6.55 6.18
CA LEU A 4 -8.87 -7.81 5.63
C LEU A 4 -8.67 -8.85 6.75
N LYS A 5 -8.13 -8.40 7.89
CA LYS A 5 -7.98 -9.24 9.08
C LYS A 5 -9.34 -9.67 9.62
N ALA A 6 -10.32 -8.77 9.69
CA ALA A 6 -11.67 -9.07 10.12
C ALA A 6 -12.38 -10.08 9.19
N ILE A 7 -12.21 -9.96 7.86
CA ILE A 7 -12.71 -10.94 6.90
C ILE A 7 -12.05 -12.30 7.12
N TYR A 8 -10.72 -12.33 7.29
CA TYR A 8 -10.00 -13.56 7.55
C TYR A 8 -10.50 -14.24 8.84
N ASP A 9 -10.53 -13.51 9.96
CA ASP A 9 -10.90 -14.04 11.27
C ASP A 9 -12.36 -14.53 11.30
N LYS A 10 -13.28 -13.83 10.63
CA LYS A 10 -14.72 -14.16 10.64
C LYS A 10 -15.12 -15.22 9.61
N LYS A 11 -14.49 -15.25 8.43
CA LYS A 11 -14.96 -16.04 7.27
C LYS A 11 -13.99 -17.15 6.84
N ILE A 12 -12.69 -16.99 7.02
CA ILE A 12 -11.68 -17.95 6.53
C ILE A 12 -11.14 -18.81 7.68
N LEU A 13 -10.71 -18.19 8.77
CA LEU A 13 -10.12 -18.86 9.94
C LEU A 13 -11.01 -19.97 10.55
N PRO A 14 -12.35 -19.83 10.63
CA PRO A 14 -13.21 -20.91 11.13
C PRO A 14 -13.14 -22.18 10.27
N VAL A 15 -13.02 -22.04 8.94
CA VAL A 15 -12.82 -23.17 8.03
C VAL A 15 -11.44 -23.78 8.27
N GLU A 16 -10.39 -22.95 8.39
CA GLU A 16 -9.04 -23.47 8.62
C GLU A 16 -8.94 -24.28 9.92
N ARG A 17 -9.58 -23.81 10.99
CA ARG A 17 -9.58 -24.49 12.29
C ARG A 17 -10.40 -25.77 12.25
N LYS A 18 -11.60 -25.73 11.66
CA LYS A 18 -12.50 -26.90 11.60
C LYS A 18 -11.86 -28.06 10.83
N TYR A 19 -11.20 -27.77 9.71
CA TYR A 19 -10.63 -28.79 8.83
C TYR A 19 -9.11 -28.98 9.01
N PHE A 20 -8.54 -28.65 10.17
CA PHE A 20 -7.12 -28.90 10.49
C PHE A 20 -6.09 -28.30 9.51
N PHE A 21 -6.45 -27.21 8.83
CA PHE A 21 -5.56 -26.52 7.90
C PHE A 21 -4.63 -25.51 8.60
N HIS A 22 -4.99 -25.05 9.80
CA HIS A 22 -4.29 -23.95 10.46
C HIS A 22 -2.88 -24.35 10.94
N GLN A 23 -1.85 -23.88 10.24
CA GLN A 23 -0.44 -24.09 10.62
C GLN A 23 0.20 -22.85 11.24
N ARG A 24 -0.05 -21.67 10.65
CA ARG A 24 0.40 -20.37 11.14
C ARG A 24 -0.56 -19.30 10.65
N SER A 25 -0.96 -18.37 11.51
CA SER A 25 -1.75 -17.22 11.11
C SER A 25 -0.97 -16.36 10.10
N PRO A 26 -1.58 -15.89 9.01
CA PRO A 26 -0.91 -15.01 8.06
C PRO A 26 -0.58 -13.67 8.71
N THR A 27 0.53 -13.06 8.30
CA THR A 27 0.96 -11.75 8.80
C THR A 27 0.24 -10.64 8.04
N PHE A 28 -0.63 -9.90 8.72
CA PHE A 28 -1.35 -8.77 8.12
C PHE A 28 -0.55 -7.45 8.18
N ASP A 29 0.37 -7.33 9.14
CA ASP A 29 0.98 -6.05 9.51
C ASP A 29 2.29 -5.72 8.76
N LYS A 30 2.58 -6.42 7.65
CA LYS A 30 3.81 -6.16 6.90
C LYS A 30 3.74 -4.79 6.18
N LYS A 31 4.31 -3.76 6.78
CA LYS A 31 4.39 -2.41 6.21
C LYS A 31 5.42 -2.35 5.07
N VAL A 32 5.27 -1.38 4.17
CA VAL A 32 6.30 -1.05 3.18
C VAL A 32 7.51 -0.50 3.91
N LYS A 33 8.66 -1.16 3.74
CA LYS A 33 9.90 -0.78 4.42
C LYS A 33 10.67 0.21 3.55
N ILE A 34 10.69 1.47 3.96
CA ILE A 34 11.41 2.57 3.32
C ILE A 34 12.70 2.78 4.11
N VAL A 35 13.85 2.65 3.43
CA VAL A 35 15.13 3.05 4.00
C VAL A 35 15.45 4.45 3.48
N MET A 36 15.66 5.39 4.38
CA MET A 36 16.04 6.76 4.06
C MET A 36 17.48 6.99 4.50
N ILE A 37 18.31 7.49 3.61
CA ILE A 37 19.70 7.84 3.90
C ILE A 37 19.82 9.35 3.75
N ASP A 38 19.99 10.04 4.87
CA ASP A 38 20.19 11.48 4.93
C ASP A 38 21.69 11.80 5.00
N CYS A 39 22.27 12.19 3.86
CA CYS A 39 23.67 12.61 3.80
C CYS A 39 23.91 14.03 4.31
N HIS A 40 22.93 14.66 4.96
CA HIS A 40 23.02 16.07 5.33
C HIS A 40 22.52 16.40 6.74
N LYS A 41 21.90 15.44 7.43
CA LYS A 41 21.19 15.68 8.71
C LYS A 41 20.23 16.88 8.63
N LYS A 42 19.65 17.12 7.46
CA LYS A 42 18.72 18.23 7.20
C LYS A 42 17.32 17.75 6.88
N ILE A 43 17.10 16.44 6.66
CA ILE A 43 15.74 15.93 6.50
C ILE A 43 15.01 16.15 7.82
N LYS A 44 14.13 17.14 7.83
CA LYS A 44 13.21 17.34 8.93
C LYS A 44 12.16 16.26 8.88
N GLU A 45 11.69 15.86 10.05
CA GLU A 45 10.53 14.97 10.19
C GLU A 45 9.33 15.51 9.40
N GLU A 46 9.15 16.83 9.41
CA GLU A 46 8.14 17.57 8.63
C GLU A 46 8.20 17.25 7.14
N PHE A 47 9.38 17.07 6.56
CA PHE A 47 9.52 16.72 5.16
C PHE A 47 9.04 15.29 4.90
N ILE A 48 9.37 14.34 5.77
CA ILE A 48 8.93 12.94 5.66
C ILE A 48 7.41 12.85 5.80
N VAL A 49 6.87 13.54 6.82
CA VAL A 49 5.43 13.63 7.06
C VAL A 49 4.73 14.30 5.87
N SER A 50 5.30 15.38 5.35
CA SER A 50 4.83 15.99 4.11
C SER A 50 4.82 14.91 3.03
N LEU A 51 5.95 14.31 2.67
CA LEU A 51 6.09 13.35 1.58
C LEU A 51 5.13 12.16 1.67
N LEU A 52 4.92 11.59 2.86
CA LEU A 52 3.98 10.48 3.04
C LEU A 52 2.53 10.94 3.17
N GLY A 53 2.29 12.19 3.58
CA GLY A 53 0.96 12.72 3.87
C GLY A 53 0.38 12.24 5.21
N GLU A 54 1.19 11.55 6.03
CA GLU A 54 0.84 11.03 7.34
C GLU A 54 2.09 10.91 8.22
N ASP A 55 1.90 10.77 9.53
CA ASP A 55 3.01 10.49 10.45
C ASP A 55 3.49 9.04 10.27
N TYR A 56 4.74 8.88 9.85
CA TYR A 56 5.38 7.61 9.59
C TYR A 56 5.59 6.75 10.85
N ARG A 57 5.62 7.36 12.05
CA ARG A 57 5.77 6.65 13.32
C ARG A 57 4.52 5.84 13.67
N THR A 58 3.36 6.40 13.33
CA THR A 58 2.04 5.79 13.58
C THR A 58 1.44 5.15 12.34
N SER A 59 2.06 5.33 11.16
CA SER A 59 1.57 4.81 9.88
C SER A 59 1.33 3.30 9.94
N GLN A 60 0.21 2.84 9.38
CA GLN A 60 -0.07 1.41 9.19
C GLN A 60 0.54 0.87 7.89
N ASP A 61 0.86 1.74 6.93
CA ASP A 61 1.28 1.36 5.58
C ASP A 61 2.80 1.42 5.40
N PHE A 62 3.49 2.30 6.14
CA PHE A 62 4.93 2.53 6.00
C PHE A 62 5.71 2.20 7.28
N ASN A 63 6.89 1.64 7.11
CA ASN A 63 7.92 1.52 8.13
C ASN A 63 9.16 2.23 7.59
N VAL A 64 9.51 3.38 8.18
CA VAL A 64 10.63 4.21 7.73
C VAL A 64 11.80 4.01 8.68
N VAL A 65 12.94 3.62 8.13
CA VAL A 65 14.22 3.54 8.85
C VAL A 65 15.14 4.60 8.28
N ILE A 66 15.65 5.49 9.13
CA ILE A 66 16.48 6.62 8.73
C ILE A 66 17.92 6.36 9.17
N TYR A 67 18.85 6.53 8.24
CA TYR A 67 20.29 6.54 8.48
C TYR A 67 20.82 7.93 8.16
N ASP A 68 21.60 8.50 9.06
CA ASP A 68 22.43 9.66 8.79
C ASP A 68 23.84 9.23 8.36
N GLU A 69 24.70 10.19 7.97
CA GLU A 69 26.09 9.88 7.58
C GLU A 69 26.87 9.10 8.65
N ASN A 70 26.62 9.36 9.93
CA ASN A 70 27.35 8.73 11.03
C ASN A 70 26.90 7.28 11.29
N THR A 71 25.64 6.99 10.99
CA THR A 71 25.04 5.66 11.19
C THR A 71 25.11 4.80 9.94
N LEU A 72 25.34 5.40 8.77
CA LEU A 72 25.54 4.70 7.50
C LEU A 72 26.76 3.78 7.54
N ASP A 73 27.83 4.16 8.25
CA ASP A 73 29.03 3.34 8.42
C ASP A 73 28.78 2.02 9.18
N ASN A 74 27.68 1.94 9.95
CA ASN A 74 27.31 0.72 10.67
C ASN A 74 26.63 -0.32 9.77
N LEU A 75 26.22 0.06 8.56
CA LEU A 75 25.57 -0.85 7.64
C LEU A 75 26.59 -1.74 6.95
N THR A 76 26.31 -3.04 6.98
CA THR A 76 27.13 -4.06 6.31
C THR A 76 26.45 -4.59 5.06
N LEU A 77 27.25 -5.17 4.15
CA LEU A 77 26.72 -5.81 2.96
C LEU A 77 25.79 -6.97 3.37
N GLY A 78 24.54 -6.93 2.91
CA GLY A 78 23.54 -7.94 3.24
C GLY A 78 22.77 -7.68 4.54
N ASP A 79 22.86 -6.48 5.11
CA ASP A 79 22.05 -6.10 6.27
C ASP A 79 20.54 -6.38 6.05
N PRO A 80 19.84 -7.03 6.99
CA PRO A 80 18.40 -7.30 6.91
C PRO A 80 17.56 -6.05 6.62
N VAL A 81 17.97 -4.88 7.09
CA VAL A 81 17.27 -3.61 6.83
C VAL A 81 17.26 -3.29 5.35
N ILE A 82 18.38 -3.49 4.67
CA ILE A 82 18.55 -3.23 3.24
C ILE A 82 17.88 -4.34 2.40
N THR A 83 18.12 -5.60 2.75
CA THR A 83 17.63 -6.75 1.98
C THR A 83 16.10 -6.78 1.95
N GLU A 84 15.45 -6.52 3.09
CA GLU A 84 14.00 -6.51 3.24
C GLU A 84 13.34 -5.19 2.83
N SER A 85 14.11 -4.15 2.52
CA SER A 85 13.56 -2.87 2.08
C SER A 85 12.78 -3.01 0.77
N ASP A 86 11.70 -2.25 0.62
CA ASP A 86 10.96 -2.14 -0.64
C ASP A 86 11.54 -1.03 -1.52
N ILE A 87 12.05 0.03 -0.89
CA ILE A 87 12.64 1.20 -1.54
C ILE A 87 13.73 1.82 -0.66
N ILE A 88 14.76 2.35 -1.30
CA ILE A 88 15.85 3.08 -0.65
C ILE A 88 15.87 4.49 -1.23
N LEU A 89 15.66 5.50 -0.39
CA LEU A 89 15.72 6.91 -0.75
C LEU A 89 17.03 7.49 -0.23
N ILE A 90 17.88 7.97 -1.13
CA ILE A 90 19.16 8.61 -0.76
C ILE A 90 19.02 10.11 -0.99
N PHE A 91 19.11 10.88 0.08
CA PHE A 91 19.04 12.33 0.05
C PHE A 91 20.43 12.92 -0.01
N LEU A 92 20.70 13.65 -1.09
CA LEU A 92 22.00 14.28 -1.34
C LEU A 92 21.84 15.78 -1.39
N PRO A 93 22.61 16.53 -0.58
CA PRO A 93 22.71 17.96 -0.75
C PRO A 93 23.52 18.26 -2.03
N PHE A 94 23.10 19.30 -2.76
CA PHE A 94 23.78 19.75 -3.97
C PHE A 94 25.29 19.97 -3.78
N GLN A 95 25.70 20.46 -2.60
CA GLN A 95 27.08 20.79 -2.24
C GLN A 95 27.98 19.55 -2.15
N LYS A 96 27.42 18.40 -1.76
CA LYS A 96 28.19 17.16 -1.61
C LYS A 96 28.31 16.37 -2.90
N LEU A 97 27.74 16.88 -4.00
CA LEU A 97 27.88 16.21 -5.28
C LEU A 97 29.34 16.07 -5.68
N ASP A 98 30.22 16.99 -5.30
CA ASP A 98 31.65 16.95 -5.62
C ASP A 98 32.50 16.20 -4.59
N THR A 99 31.90 15.61 -3.55
CA THR A 99 32.64 14.84 -2.54
C THR A 99 32.94 13.42 -3.04
N PRO A 100 34.15 12.87 -2.81
CA PRO A 100 34.54 11.52 -3.25
C PRO A 100 33.88 10.37 -2.43
N SER A 101 33.03 10.69 -1.46
CA SER A 101 32.47 9.77 -0.46
C SER A 101 31.38 8.82 -0.98
N PHE A 102 31.12 8.74 -2.29
CA PHE A 102 30.06 7.87 -2.81
C PHE A 102 30.40 6.36 -2.75
N GLU A 103 31.66 5.98 -2.54
CA GLU A 103 32.06 4.56 -2.42
C GLU A 103 31.33 3.82 -1.29
N ILE A 104 30.92 4.52 -0.23
CA ILE A 104 30.13 3.92 0.87
C ILE A 104 28.83 3.28 0.37
N PHE A 105 28.25 3.82 -0.71
CA PHE A 105 27.02 3.29 -1.28
C PHE A 105 27.22 1.96 -2.01
N ARG A 106 28.45 1.49 -2.21
CA ARG A 106 28.73 0.23 -2.90
C ARG A 106 28.07 -0.96 -2.20
N ILE A 107 27.80 -0.89 -0.89
CA ILE A 107 27.04 -1.90 -0.15
C ILE A 107 25.61 -2.10 -0.69
N PHE A 108 25.05 -1.10 -1.39
CA PHE A 108 23.71 -1.15 -1.97
C PHE A 108 23.69 -1.63 -3.43
N ASN A 109 24.83 -1.98 -4.03
CA ASN A 109 24.94 -2.26 -5.46
C ASN A 109 23.97 -3.34 -5.94
N ASP A 110 23.83 -4.43 -5.19
CA ASP A 110 22.91 -5.53 -5.50
C ASP A 110 21.43 -5.14 -5.36
N TYR A 111 21.15 -4.03 -4.66
CA TYR A 111 19.82 -3.48 -4.44
C TYR A 111 19.54 -2.23 -5.27
N SER A 112 20.42 -1.88 -6.22
CA SER A 112 20.37 -0.65 -7.02
C SER A 112 19.03 -0.38 -7.72
N LYS A 113 18.25 -1.42 -8.08
CA LYS A 113 16.89 -1.25 -8.64
C LYS A 113 15.92 -0.56 -7.68
N LYS A 114 16.10 -0.76 -6.37
CA LYS A 114 15.27 -0.18 -5.29
C LYS A 114 15.67 1.25 -4.97
N ILE A 115 16.82 1.72 -5.46
CA ILE A 115 17.38 3.03 -5.09
C ILE A 115 16.71 4.15 -5.89
N LYS A 116 16.39 5.23 -5.18
CA LYS A 116 16.00 6.53 -5.73
C LYS A 116 16.85 7.60 -5.05
N ILE A 117 17.39 8.51 -5.85
CA ILE A 117 18.21 9.61 -5.35
C ILE A 117 17.35 10.87 -5.36
N ILE A 118 17.36 11.60 -4.26
CA ILE A 118 16.69 12.88 -4.11
C ILE A 118 17.77 13.92 -3.85
N ILE A 119 17.93 14.85 -4.78
CA ILE A 119 18.89 15.93 -4.69
C ILE A 119 18.19 17.15 -4.11
N ASP A 120 18.61 17.56 -2.91
CA ASP A 120 18.20 18.83 -2.33
C ASP A 120 19.05 19.96 -2.93
N ILE A 121 18.41 20.90 -3.64
CA ILE A 121 19.09 22.03 -4.27
C ILE A 121 19.32 23.21 -3.31
N GLU A 122 18.87 23.10 -2.05
CA GLU A 122 19.16 24.03 -0.95
C GLU A 122 18.87 25.51 -1.30
N GLY A 123 17.76 25.78 -1.97
CA GLY A 123 17.35 27.15 -2.29
C GLY A 123 18.12 27.81 -3.44
N ARG A 124 18.98 27.07 -4.14
CA ARG A 124 19.71 27.60 -5.28
C ARG A 124 18.77 27.85 -6.45
N ASP A 125 18.90 29.04 -7.04
CA ASP A 125 18.16 29.37 -8.25
C ASP A 125 18.80 28.76 -9.50
N LEU A 126 18.56 27.47 -9.70
CA LEU A 126 19.08 26.71 -10.83
C LEU A 126 18.10 26.74 -12.00
N LYS A 127 18.61 27.17 -13.16
CA LYS A 127 17.89 27.04 -14.43
C LYS A 127 17.71 25.55 -14.78
N LYS A 128 16.73 25.25 -15.63
CA LYS A 128 16.44 23.88 -16.08
C LYS A 128 17.67 23.14 -16.60
N SER A 129 18.48 23.79 -17.45
CA SER A 129 19.71 23.20 -18.01
C SER A 129 20.76 22.88 -16.94
N GLN A 130 20.86 23.69 -15.89
CA GLN A 130 21.79 23.45 -14.79
C GLN A 130 21.35 22.23 -13.97
N LEU A 131 20.04 22.09 -13.70
CA LEU A 131 19.50 20.91 -13.03
C LEU A 131 19.70 19.63 -13.85
N GLU A 132 19.50 19.70 -15.17
CA GLU A 132 19.75 18.56 -16.06
C GLU A 132 21.22 18.14 -16.03
N ASN A 133 22.15 19.10 -16.08
CA ASN A 133 23.58 18.82 -15.94
C ASN A 133 23.92 18.16 -14.60
N VAL A 134 23.28 18.58 -13.53
CA VAL A 134 23.46 18.03 -12.19
C VAL A 134 22.95 16.58 -12.13
N CYS A 135 21.76 16.31 -12.64
CA CYS A 135 21.22 14.95 -12.76
C CYS A 135 22.14 14.05 -13.60
N ILE A 136 22.68 14.56 -14.71
CA ILE A 136 23.65 13.83 -15.54
C ILE A 136 24.89 13.50 -14.72
N GLN A 137 25.52 14.49 -14.07
CA GLN A 137 26.71 14.28 -13.24
C GLN A 137 26.49 13.23 -12.15
N VAL A 138 25.35 13.27 -11.46
CA VAL A 138 24.97 12.27 -10.44
C VAL A 138 24.76 10.89 -11.05
N THR A 139 24.07 10.81 -12.19
CA THR A 139 23.87 9.55 -12.92
C THR A 139 25.21 8.92 -13.30
N TRP A 140 26.16 9.71 -13.79
CA TRP A 140 27.51 9.26 -14.11
C TRP A 140 28.28 8.77 -12.89
N LYS A 141 28.22 9.51 -11.77
CA LYS A 141 28.89 9.13 -10.52
C LYS A 141 28.35 7.81 -9.97
N PHE A 142 27.03 7.69 -9.82
CA PHE A 142 26.40 6.45 -9.34
C PHE A 142 26.46 5.31 -10.37
N GLY A 143 26.54 5.60 -11.67
CA GLY A 143 26.72 4.60 -12.71
C GLY A 143 28.04 3.83 -12.61
N LYS A 144 29.05 4.37 -11.93
CA LYS A 144 30.30 3.66 -11.61
C LYS A 144 30.16 2.69 -10.44
N ILE A 145 29.15 2.90 -9.58
CA ILE A 145 28.97 2.16 -8.33
C ILE A 145 27.85 1.11 -8.47
N PHE A 146 26.76 1.47 -9.13
CA PHE A 146 25.54 0.68 -9.22
C PHE A 146 25.40 -0.06 -10.55
N LYS A 147 25.00 -1.33 -10.49
CA LYS A 147 24.62 -2.17 -11.64
C LYS A 147 23.46 -1.57 -12.44
N HIS A 148 22.52 -0.91 -11.77
CA HIS A 148 21.38 -0.25 -12.39
C HIS A 148 21.39 1.25 -12.11
N GLN A 149 21.13 2.06 -13.13
CA GLN A 149 21.06 3.50 -12.97
C GLN A 149 19.88 3.88 -12.06
N PRO A 150 20.13 4.64 -10.98
CA PRO A 150 19.07 5.08 -10.07
C PRO A 150 18.22 6.16 -10.74
N THR A 151 16.94 6.22 -10.35
CA THR A 151 16.08 7.36 -10.72
C THR A 151 16.43 8.54 -9.81
N ILE A 152 16.59 9.72 -10.40
CA ILE A 152 16.97 10.94 -9.70
C ILE A 152 15.77 11.89 -9.68
N PHE A 153 15.53 12.49 -8.52
CA PHE A 153 14.54 13.54 -8.29
C PHE A 153 15.25 14.78 -7.77
N CYS A 154 14.83 15.96 -8.22
CA CYS A 154 15.31 17.22 -7.65
C CYS A 154 14.23 17.78 -6.73
N TYR A 155 14.63 18.15 -5.52
CA TYR A 155 13.77 18.68 -4.48
C TYR A 155 14.30 20.03 -4.00
N GLU A 156 13.38 20.93 -3.64
CA GLU A 156 13.68 22.23 -3.05
C GLU A 156 12.69 22.51 -1.91
N GLU A 157 13.18 22.61 -0.68
CA GLU A 157 12.34 22.91 0.50
C GLU A 157 12.00 24.40 0.61
N SER A 158 12.95 25.27 0.25
CA SER A 158 12.95 26.69 0.63
C SER A 158 12.29 27.66 -0.35
N LYS A 159 12.02 27.24 -1.59
CA LYS A 159 11.24 28.07 -2.51
C LYS A 159 9.74 27.85 -2.32
N PRO A 160 8.91 28.88 -2.49
CA PRO A 160 7.47 28.69 -2.50
C PRO A 160 7.16 27.60 -3.53
N LYS A 161 6.32 26.62 -3.14
CA LYS A 161 5.83 25.52 -3.99
C LYS A 161 5.27 26.01 -5.35
N SER A 162 5.05 27.32 -5.51
CA SER A 162 4.66 27.98 -6.75
C SER A 162 5.51 27.69 -7.99
N GLU A 163 6.73 27.15 -7.90
CA GLU A 163 7.42 26.69 -9.12
C GLU A 163 6.93 25.27 -9.51
N PRO A 164 6.14 25.11 -10.60
CA PRO A 164 5.38 23.89 -10.85
C PRO A 164 6.23 22.62 -11.02
N ARG A 165 7.53 22.77 -11.34
CA ARG A 165 8.44 21.65 -11.54
C ARG A 165 8.73 20.88 -10.24
N PHE A 166 8.90 21.56 -9.11
CA PHE A 166 9.21 20.89 -7.84
C PHE A 166 7.98 20.24 -7.23
N GLU A 167 6.80 20.85 -7.39
CA GLU A 167 5.53 20.19 -7.07
C GLU A 167 5.33 18.92 -7.89
N LEU A 168 5.73 18.93 -9.16
CA LEU A 168 5.65 17.75 -10.02
C LEU A 168 6.59 16.64 -9.54
N GLU A 169 7.83 16.95 -9.17
CA GLU A 169 8.79 15.97 -8.63
C GLU A 169 8.33 15.41 -7.29
N GLU A 170 7.86 16.25 -6.36
CA GLU A 170 7.29 15.82 -5.08
C GLU A 170 6.09 14.88 -5.32
N THR A 171 5.21 15.25 -6.25
CA THR A 171 4.08 14.43 -6.66
C THR A 171 4.54 13.09 -7.24
N ARG A 172 5.61 13.06 -8.04
CA ARG A 172 6.15 11.81 -8.60
C ARG A 172 6.69 10.87 -7.51
N ILE A 173 7.42 11.40 -6.53
CA ILE A 173 7.91 10.59 -5.40
C ILE A 173 6.73 10.06 -4.58
N ARG A 174 5.74 10.91 -4.27
CA ARG A 174 4.51 10.50 -3.58
C ARG A 174 3.83 9.35 -4.30
N LYS A 175 3.58 9.49 -5.60
CA LYS A 175 2.96 8.45 -6.43
C LYS A 175 3.74 7.14 -6.37
N LEU A 176 5.07 7.20 -6.40
CA LEU A 176 5.91 6.03 -6.26
C LEU A 176 5.69 5.35 -4.90
N LEU A 177 5.78 6.09 -3.80
CA LEU A 177 5.61 5.56 -2.44
C LEU A 177 4.22 4.95 -2.22
N PHE A 178 3.17 5.65 -2.63
CA PHE A 178 1.82 5.11 -2.59
C PHE A 178 1.67 3.88 -3.48
N SER A 179 2.24 3.86 -4.69
CA SER A 179 2.15 2.68 -5.54
C SER A 179 2.76 1.43 -4.88
N LEU A 180 3.82 1.59 -4.07
CA LEU A 180 4.41 0.50 -3.31
C LEU A 180 3.46 -0.03 -2.25
N SER A 181 2.84 0.86 -1.45
CA SER A 181 1.87 0.44 -0.42
C SER A 181 0.63 -0.21 -1.02
N MET A 182 0.12 0.35 -2.12
CA MET A 182 -1.02 -0.22 -2.84
C MET A 182 -0.69 -1.59 -3.43
N ASN A 183 0.49 -1.75 -4.03
CA ASN A 183 0.92 -3.04 -4.55
C ASN A 183 1.15 -4.07 -3.44
N ALA A 184 1.73 -3.67 -2.30
CA ALA A 184 1.88 -4.55 -1.15
C ALA A 184 0.52 -5.01 -0.62
N ASN A 185 -0.44 -4.08 -0.51
CA ASN A 185 -1.80 -4.38 -0.10
C ASN A 185 -2.53 -5.30 -1.08
N LYS A 186 -2.43 -5.06 -2.39
CA LYS A 186 -2.97 -5.96 -3.43
C LYS A 186 -2.39 -7.37 -3.36
N ARG A 187 -1.07 -7.49 -3.15
CA ARG A 187 -0.40 -8.79 -2.98
C ARG A 187 -0.93 -9.52 -1.77
N LYS A 188 -1.09 -8.85 -0.63
CA LYS A 188 -1.67 -9.45 0.59
C LYS A 188 -3.09 -9.95 0.38
N ILE A 189 -3.97 -9.13 -0.22
CA ILE A 189 -5.35 -9.56 -0.51
C ILE A 189 -5.33 -10.77 -1.46
N THR A 190 -4.45 -10.77 -2.46
CA THR A 190 -4.25 -11.91 -3.38
C THR A 190 -3.78 -13.16 -2.65
N GLU A 191 -2.81 -13.05 -1.74
CA GLU A 191 -2.30 -14.17 -0.94
C GLU A 191 -3.38 -14.75 -0.02
N ILE A 192 -4.17 -13.90 0.64
CA ILE A 192 -5.31 -14.34 1.47
C ILE A 192 -6.37 -15.02 0.60
N GLY A 193 -6.65 -14.50 -0.59
CA GLY A 193 -7.56 -15.14 -1.55
C GLY A 193 -7.07 -16.53 -2.00
N LYS A 194 -5.77 -16.66 -2.32
CA LYS A 194 -5.13 -17.95 -2.62
C LYS A 194 -5.27 -18.91 -1.44
N ARG A 195 -4.92 -18.45 -0.24
CA ARG A 195 -5.02 -19.24 0.99
C ARG A 195 -6.44 -19.72 1.27
N ALA A 196 -7.45 -18.86 1.08
CA ALA A 196 -8.84 -19.22 1.26
C ALA A 196 -9.30 -20.30 0.25
N ARG A 197 -8.88 -20.23 -1.01
CA ARG A 197 -9.16 -21.29 -1.99
C ARG A 197 -8.52 -22.61 -1.60
N VAL A 198 -7.24 -22.60 -1.21
CA VAL A 198 -6.55 -23.81 -0.75
C VAL A 198 -7.21 -24.40 0.50
N ALA A 199 -7.61 -23.56 1.46
CA ALA A 199 -8.35 -24.00 2.66
C ALA A 199 -9.72 -24.62 2.30
N LYS A 200 -10.43 -24.04 1.33
CA LYS A 200 -11.69 -24.59 0.81
C LYS A 200 -11.47 -25.97 0.16
N THR A 201 -10.46 -26.08 -0.70
CA THR A 201 -10.06 -27.35 -1.33
C THR A 201 -9.69 -28.40 -0.30
N HIS A 202 -8.94 -28.01 0.73
CA HIS A 202 -8.58 -28.87 1.84
C HIS A 202 -9.81 -29.38 2.60
N ALA A 203 -10.77 -28.50 2.91
CA ALA A 203 -12.02 -28.88 3.57
C ALA A 203 -12.82 -29.93 2.77
N PHE A 204 -12.90 -29.79 1.45
CA PHE A 204 -13.55 -30.79 0.60
C PHE A 204 -12.80 -32.12 0.57
N LEU A 205 -11.47 -32.09 0.54
CA LEU A 205 -10.66 -33.30 0.58
C LEU A 205 -10.87 -34.06 1.89
N ILE A 206 -10.75 -33.38 3.03
CA ILE A 206 -10.97 -33.98 4.36
C ILE A 206 -12.37 -34.59 4.47
N HIS A 207 -13.39 -33.88 3.98
CA HIS A 207 -14.75 -34.41 3.93
C HIS A 207 -14.86 -35.69 3.09
N GLU A 208 -14.28 -35.74 1.90
CA GLU A 208 -14.35 -36.91 1.02
C GLU A 208 -13.56 -38.11 1.54
N LEU A 209 -12.42 -37.87 2.20
CA LEU A 209 -11.63 -38.90 2.88
C LEU A 209 -12.43 -39.48 4.06
N GLY A 210 -12.93 -38.61 4.95
CA GLY A 210 -13.72 -39.02 6.11
C GLY A 210 -15.00 -39.79 5.74
N LYS A 211 -15.67 -39.42 4.64
CA LYS A 211 -16.86 -40.12 4.14
C LYS A 211 -16.58 -41.56 3.69
N LYS A 212 -15.37 -41.85 3.21
CA LYS A 212 -14.96 -43.17 2.72
C LYS A 212 -14.22 -44.00 3.77
N PHE A 213 -13.89 -43.42 4.92
CA PHE A 213 -13.14 -44.08 5.96
C PHE A 213 -14.03 -45.06 6.73
N ASP A 214 -13.56 -46.29 6.91
CA ASP A 214 -14.27 -47.38 7.59
C ASP A 214 -13.73 -47.67 9.00
N GLY A 215 -12.74 -46.89 9.47
CA GLY A 215 -12.08 -47.10 10.76
C GLY A 215 -10.78 -47.90 10.68
N SER A 216 -10.44 -48.51 9.54
CA SER A 216 -9.27 -49.38 9.42
C SER A 216 -7.98 -48.62 9.04
N ASP A 217 -6.86 -48.97 9.68
CA ASP A 217 -5.55 -48.39 9.37
C ASP A 217 -5.07 -48.77 7.95
N SER A 218 -5.48 -49.94 7.46
CA SER A 218 -5.20 -50.39 6.08
C SER A 218 -5.89 -49.48 5.05
N GLU A 219 -7.14 -49.08 5.26
CA GLU A 219 -7.84 -48.14 4.38
C GLU A 219 -7.21 -46.75 4.45
N LYS A 220 -6.84 -46.25 5.64
CA LYS A 220 -6.12 -44.97 5.78
C LYS A 220 -4.83 -44.97 4.95
N LYS A 221 -3.99 -46.00 5.07
CA LYS A 221 -2.76 -46.16 4.28
C LYS A 221 -3.05 -46.21 2.77
N ARG A 222 -4.12 -46.90 2.37
CA ARG A 222 -4.55 -46.98 0.96
C ARG A 222 -4.99 -45.62 0.41
N GLN A 223 -5.81 -44.88 1.15
CA GLN A 223 -6.29 -43.56 0.77
C GLN A 223 -5.14 -42.56 0.63
N ILE A 224 -4.19 -42.56 1.56
CA ILE A 224 -2.98 -41.72 1.50
C ILE A 224 -2.14 -42.09 0.26
N LYS A 225 -1.91 -43.38 -0.01
CA LYS A 225 -1.14 -43.82 -1.19
C LYS A 225 -1.80 -43.38 -2.50
N HIS A 226 -3.13 -43.41 -2.57
CA HIS A 226 -3.92 -43.08 -3.77
C HIS A 226 -4.60 -41.70 -3.69
N ILE A 227 -3.98 -40.73 -3.01
CA ILE A 227 -4.54 -39.38 -2.84
C ILE A 227 -4.84 -38.67 -4.18
N ASP A 228 -4.11 -38.99 -5.25
CA ASP A 228 -4.34 -38.42 -6.60
C ASP A 228 -5.75 -38.71 -7.12
N TRP A 229 -6.28 -39.90 -6.79
CA TRP A 229 -7.63 -40.27 -7.16
C TRP A 229 -8.65 -39.38 -6.44
N PHE A 230 -8.40 -39.08 -5.16
CA PHE A 230 -9.23 -38.15 -4.38
C PHE A 230 -9.12 -36.72 -4.90
N TYR A 231 -7.92 -36.25 -5.28
CA TYR A 231 -7.75 -34.93 -5.89
C TYR A 231 -8.58 -34.79 -7.17
N LYS A 232 -8.46 -35.76 -8.10
CA LYS A 232 -9.27 -35.78 -9.33
C LYS A 232 -10.77 -35.83 -9.06
N LYS A 233 -11.19 -36.61 -8.06
CA LYS A 233 -12.60 -36.70 -7.65
C LYS A 233 -13.11 -35.37 -7.10
N VAL A 234 -12.38 -34.76 -6.19
CA VAL A 234 -12.72 -33.46 -5.57
C VAL A 234 -12.75 -32.37 -6.63
N ALA A 235 -11.75 -32.30 -7.50
CA ALA A 235 -11.66 -31.34 -8.60
C ALA A 235 -12.91 -31.40 -9.50
N ARG A 236 -13.31 -32.61 -9.93
CA ARG A 236 -14.51 -32.80 -10.76
C ARG A 236 -15.80 -32.48 -10.01
N LYS A 237 -15.94 -32.97 -8.77
CA LYS A 237 -17.18 -32.85 -8.00
C LYS A 237 -17.48 -31.40 -7.59
N TYR A 238 -16.46 -30.65 -7.21
CA TYR A 238 -16.61 -29.29 -6.68
C TYR A 238 -16.13 -28.20 -7.65
N LYS A 239 -15.72 -28.56 -8.87
CA LYS A 239 -15.22 -27.66 -9.92
C LYS A 239 -14.05 -26.80 -9.42
N ILE A 240 -13.02 -27.47 -8.89
CA ILE A 240 -11.82 -26.83 -8.33
C ILE A 240 -10.67 -26.96 -9.32
N ASP A 241 -9.90 -25.87 -9.45
CA ASP A 241 -8.69 -25.84 -10.27
C ASP A 241 -7.61 -26.77 -9.68
N ALA A 242 -6.81 -27.39 -10.55
CA ALA A 242 -5.70 -28.24 -10.12
C ALA A 242 -4.66 -27.46 -9.31
N ASP A 243 -4.47 -26.16 -9.59
CA ASP A 243 -3.49 -25.30 -8.94
C ASP A 243 -3.83 -24.99 -7.47
N ASP A 244 -5.09 -25.15 -7.07
CA ASP A 244 -5.52 -24.93 -5.69
C ASP A 244 -5.28 -26.17 -4.79
N PHE A 245 -4.79 -27.29 -5.35
CA PHE A 245 -4.42 -28.48 -4.59
C PHE A 245 -2.97 -28.38 -4.07
N PRO A 246 -2.73 -28.75 -2.79
CA PRO A 246 -1.39 -28.74 -2.24
C PRO A 246 -0.55 -29.88 -2.80
N ASP A 247 0.78 -29.72 -2.71
CA ASP A 247 1.73 -30.75 -3.10
C ASP A 247 1.37 -32.11 -2.50
N LYS A 248 1.42 -33.13 -3.35
CA LYS A 248 0.99 -34.49 -3.03
C LYS A 248 1.81 -35.06 -1.87
N MET A 249 3.14 -34.94 -1.93
CA MET A 249 4.02 -35.52 -0.92
C MET A 249 3.79 -34.85 0.43
N LEU A 250 3.69 -33.52 0.44
CA LEU A 250 3.39 -32.74 1.64
C LEU A 250 2.03 -33.11 2.24
N MET A 251 0.99 -33.29 1.41
CA MET A 251 -0.33 -33.69 1.89
C MET A 251 -0.31 -35.12 2.46
N GLN A 252 0.37 -36.05 1.78
CA GLN A 252 0.50 -37.44 2.25
C GLN A 252 1.19 -37.52 3.61
N GLU A 253 2.23 -36.74 3.83
CA GLU A 253 2.93 -36.66 5.11
C GLU A 253 2.00 -36.14 6.22
N LYS A 254 1.32 -35.02 5.98
CA LYS A 254 0.38 -34.43 6.96
C LYS A 254 -0.75 -35.39 7.32
N LEU A 255 -1.34 -36.07 6.34
CA LEU A 255 -2.44 -37.02 6.57
C LEU A 255 -2.04 -38.25 7.40
N ARG A 256 -0.76 -38.65 7.41
CA ARG A 256 -0.30 -39.78 8.25
C ARG A 256 -0.51 -39.49 9.74
N ASN A 257 -0.31 -38.25 10.14
CA ASN A 257 -0.36 -37.81 11.54
C ASN A 257 -1.77 -37.43 12.01
N LEU A 258 -2.77 -37.42 11.11
CA LEU A 258 -4.15 -37.06 11.43
C LEU A 258 -5.02 -38.29 11.67
N ASP A 259 -5.98 -38.18 12.59
CA ASP A 259 -7.01 -39.19 12.80
C ASP A 259 -8.20 -38.96 11.85
N PHE A 260 -8.47 -39.95 11.00
CA PHE A 260 -9.54 -39.88 10.00
C PHE A 260 -10.92 -40.12 10.62
N ALA A 261 -11.00 -40.77 11.79
CA ALA A 261 -12.27 -40.94 12.51
C ALA A 261 -12.81 -39.59 13.02
N GLY A 262 -11.90 -38.68 13.38
CA GLY A 262 -12.21 -37.32 13.80
C GLY A 262 -12.50 -36.33 12.66
N PHE A 263 -12.54 -36.77 11.40
CA PHE A 263 -12.76 -35.85 10.28
C PHE A 263 -14.19 -35.30 10.26
N PRO A 264 -14.36 -33.96 10.29
CA PRO A 264 -15.68 -33.35 10.31
C PRO A 264 -16.39 -33.50 8.97
N ARG A 265 -17.73 -33.56 9.03
CA ARG A 265 -18.57 -33.42 7.83
C ARG A 265 -18.44 -32.01 7.25
N LEU A 266 -18.78 -31.88 5.97
CA LEU A 266 -18.78 -30.60 5.29
C LEU A 266 -19.84 -29.68 5.88
N ASP A 267 -19.42 -28.51 6.33
CA ASP A 267 -20.24 -27.46 6.89
C ASP A 267 -20.59 -26.47 5.77
N LYS A 268 -21.83 -26.53 5.30
CA LYS A 268 -22.27 -25.71 4.17
C LYS A 268 -22.22 -24.21 4.52
N ASP A 269 -22.56 -23.84 5.74
CA ASP A 269 -22.63 -22.44 6.15
C ASP A 269 -21.24 -21.80 6.22
N LEU A 270 -20.25 -22.54 6.75
CA LEU A 270 -18.86 -22.08 6.75
C LEU A 270 -18.30 -21.94 5.34
N ILE A 271 -18.59 -22.90 4.46
CA ILE A 271 -18.15 -22.83 3.05
C ILE A 271 -18.83 -21.66 2.33
N SER A 272 -20.12 -21.42 2.57
CA SER A 272 -20.83 -20.27 2.00
C SER A 272 -20.26 -18.93 2.48
N LYS A 273 -19.87 -18.80 3.75
CA LYS A 273 -19.20 -17.59 4.26
C LYS A 273 -17.83 -17.37 3.60
N LEU A 274 -17.06 -18.44 3.39
CA LEU A 274 -15.78 -18.37 2.68
C LEU A 274 -15.99 -18.00 1.21
N ASP A 275 -17.03 -18.52 0.56
CA ASP A 275 -17.38 -18.18 -0.82
C ASP A 275 -17.80 -16.72 -0.97
N LEU A 276 -18.52 -16.17 0.00
CA LEU A 276 -18.79 -14.72 0.05
C LEU A 276 -17.50 -13.91 0.19
N ALA A 277 -16.54 -14.38 0.99
CA ALA A 277 -15.22 -13.73 1.10
C ALA A 277 -14.49 -13.68 -0.25
N LEU A 278 -14.46 -14.81 -0.97
CA LEU A 278 -13.78 -14.91 -2.27
C LEU A 278 -14.49 -14.15 -3.39
N SER A 279 -15.82 -14.21 -3.45
CA SER A 279 -16.59 -13.66 -4.58
C SER A 279 -16.94 -12.18 -4.43
N LYS A 280 -17.02 -11.68 -3.18
CA LYS A 280 -17.49 -10.33 -2.89
C LYS A 280 -16.52 -9.54 -2.02
N ASP A 281 -16.24 -9.99 -0.80
CA ASP A 281 -15.55 -9.12 0.19
C ASP A 281 -14.11 -8.79 -0.22
N LEU A 282 -13.32 -9.78 -0.68
CA LEU A 282 -11.94 -9.55 -1.13
C LEU A 282 -11.89 -8.71 -2.42
N PRO A 283 -12.70 -8.96 -3.46
CA PRO A 283 -12.79 -8.08 -4.62
C PRO A 283 -13.26 -6.65 -4.31
N GLU A 284 -14.17 -6.46 -3.35
CA GLU A 284 -14.58 -5.12 -2.88
C GLU A 284 -13.40 -4.40 -2.22
N LEU A 285 -12.66 -5.06 -1.32
CA LEU A 285 -11.44 -4.49 -0.75
C LEU A 285 -10.37 -4.15 -1.79
N MET A 286 -10.29 -4.90 -2.89
CA MET A 286 -9.38 -4.57 -3.98
C MET A 286 -9.86 -3.35 -4.78
N ARG A 287 -11.17 -3.16 -4.95
CA ARG A 287 -11.75 -2.02 -5.70
C ARG A 287 -11.66 -0.72 -4.92
N ASP A 288 -12.00 -0.74 -3.64
CA ASP A 288 -11.88 0.41 -2.73
C ASP A 288 -10.43 0.91 -2.65
N ARG A 289 -9.46 0.04 -2.95
CA ARG A 289 -8.03 0.35 -3.02
C ARG A 289 -7.48 0.44 -4.45
N ALA A 290 -8.28 0.19 -5.49
CA ALA A 290 -7.85 0.38 -6.87
C ALA A 290 -8.14 1.80 -7.35
N PHE A 291 -9.24 2.37 -6.86
CA PHE A 291 -9.64 3.75 -7.08
C PHE A 291 -9.19 4.59 -5.90
N ASP A 292 -7.92 5.01 -5.84
CA ASP A 292 -7.60 6.22 -5.08
C ASP A 292 -6.22 6.83 -5.36
N ASN A 293 -6.23 8.17 -5.25
CA ASN A 293 -5.16 9.17 -5.14
C ASN A 293 -4.63 9.91 -6.36
N ILE A 294 -4.52 9.33 -7.55
CA ILE A 294 -3.91 10.07 -8.69
C ILE A 294 -4.96 10.70 -9.59
N ASP A 295 -5.99 9.93 -9.97
CA ASP A 295 -6.98 10.43 -10.90
C ASP A 295 -7.88 11.48 -10.26
N CYS A 296 -8.20 11.40 -8.97
CA CYS A 296 -9.02 12.44 -8.33
C CYS A 296 -8.31 13.79 -8.27
N ILE A 297 -7.04 13.88 -7.83
CA ILE A 297 -6.31 15.17 -7.75
C ILE A 297 -6.00 15.71 -9.15
N ILE A 298 -5.62 14.84 -10.09
CA ILE A 298 -5.36 15.24 -11.49
C ILE A 298 -6.66 15.60 -12.20
N LEU A 299 -7.74 14.83 -12.10
CA LEU A 299 -9.05 15.24 -12.61
C LEU A 299 -9.47 16.55 -11.98
N PHE A 300 -9.36 16.71 -10.65
CA PHE A 300 -9.79 17.95 -10.00
C PHE A 300 -8.99 19.15 -10.50
N ARG A 301 -7.66 19.06 -10.54
CA ARG A 301 -6.80 20.14 -11.04
C ARG A 301 -6.98 20.39 -12.54
N THR A 302 -7.20 19.35 -13.34
CA THR A 302 -7.45 19.46 -14.79
C THR A 302 -8.82 20.08 -15.07
N LEU A 303 -9.86 19.66 -14.36
CA LEU A 303 -11.21 20.22 -14.43
C LEU A 303 -11.32 21.64 -13.85
N LEU A 304 -10.45 22.03 -12.91
CA LEU A 304 -10.33 23.39 -12.40
C LEU A 304 -9.53 24.30 -13.34
N GLY A 305 -8.61 23.75 -14.14
CA GLY A 305 -7.82 24.48 -15.14
C GLY A 305 -8.54 24.75 -16.47
N THR A 306 -9.70 24.14 -16.71
CA THR A 306 -10.47 24.26 -17.96
C THR A 306 -11.44 25.44 -17.99
N GLY A 307 -11.52 26.24 -16.92
CA GLY A 307 -12.45 27.39 -16.85
C GLY A 307 -13.92 27.01 -16.75
N ILE A 308 -14.23 25.75 -16.40
CA ILE A 308 -15.60 25.27 -16.25
C ILE A 308 -16.28 25.98 -15.06
N PRO A 309 -17.46 26.58 -15.24
CA PRO A 309 -18.16 27.25 -14.14
C PRO A 309 -18.51 26.29 -12.99
N PRO A 310 -18.46 26.74 -11.72
CA PRO A 310 -18.72 25.90 -10.54
C PRO A 310 -19.99 25.02 -10.58
N PRO A 311 -21.12 25.45 -11.20
CA PRO A 311 -22.31 24.61 -11.31
C PRO A 311 -22.09 23.36 -12.17
N PHE A 312 -21.34 23.47 -13.27
CA PHE A 312 -21.05 22.35 -14.17
C PHE A 312 -19.98 21.42 -13.60
N LEU A 313 -18.99 21.99 -12.90
CA LEU A 313 -18.01 21.24 -12.14
C LEU A 313 -18.68 20.35 -11.08
N ARG A 314 -19.70 20.87 -10.40
CA ARG A 314 -20.50 20.11 -9.41
C ARG A 314 -21.21 18.92 -10.04
N VAL A 315 -21.74 19.05 -11.25
CA VAL A 315 -22.40 17.95 -11.98
C VAL A 315 -21.38 16.89 -12.39
N LEU A 316 -20.27 17.29 -13.03
CA LEU A 316 -19.20 16.38 -13.45
C LEU A 316 -18.59 15.61 -12.28
N LEU A 317 -18.29 16.32 -11.19
CA LEU A 317 -17.79 15.70 -9.97
C LEU A 317 -18.84 14.83 -9.29
N SER A 318 -20.12 15.23 -9.27
CA SER A 318 -21.18 14.37 -8.73
C SER A 318 -21.35 13.07 -9.53
N MET A 319 -21.24 13.12 -10.86
CA MET A 319 -21.26 11.93 -11.71
C MET A 319 -20.05 11.03 -11.47
N TYR A 320 -18.88 11.61 -11.22
CA TYR A 320 -17.65 10.88 -10.87
C TYR A 320 -17.67 10.35 -9.42
N CYS A 321 -18.30 11.05 -8.49
CA CYS A 321 -18.44 10.66 -7.08
C CYS A 321 -19.51 9.59 -6.88
N LEU A 322 -20.59 9.63 -7.66
CA LEU A 322 -21.64 8.61 -7.66
C LEU A 322 -21.11 7.23 -8.09
N THR A 323 -20.04 7.19 -8.88
CA THR A 323 -19.39 5.94 -9.31
C THR A 323 -18.25 5.49 -8.39
N SER A 324 -17.71 6.36 -7.53
CA SER A 324 -16.49 6.10 -6.74
C SER A 324 -16.61 6.23 -5.22
N ASN A 325 -17.66 6.85 -4.65
CA ASN A 325 -17.88 7.02 -3.20
C ASN A 325 -16.77 7.76 -2.39
N VAL A 326 -15.75 8.30 -3.07
CA VAL A 326 -14.52 8.87 -2.45
C VAL A 326 -14.71 10.26 -1.85
N ILE A 327 -15.54 11.12 -2.46
CA ILE A 327 -15.68 12.53 -2.08
C ILE A 327 -17.11 12.81 -1.59
N LYS A 328 -17.23 13.43 -0.41
CA LYS A 328 -18.53 13.89 0.12
C LYS A 328 -18.68 15.39 -0.17
N ILE A 329 -19.77 15.76 -0.84
CA ILE A 329 -20.11 17.16 -1.16
C ILE A 329 -21.17 17.63 -0.16
N ALA A 330 -20.90 18.71 0.57
CA ALA A 330 -21.86 19.31 1.50
C ALA A 330 -22.05 20.81 1.19
N GLY A 331 -23.31 21.29 1.25
CA GLY A 331 -23.67 22.71 1.13
C GLY A 331 -24.75 23.04 0.08
N SER A 332 -25.58 24.04 0.40
CA SER A 332 -26.57 24.66 -0.50
C SER A 332 -26.07 26.04 -0.94
N GLY A 333 -25.57 26.15 -2.18
CA GLY A 333 -25.10 27.40 -2.78
C GLY A 333 -23.64 27.37 -3.25
N ILE A 334 -23.29 28.20 -4.25
CA ILE A 334 -21.99 28.22 -4.96
C ILE A 334 -20.82 28.58 -4.02
N SER A 335 -21.06 29.43 -3.03
CA SER A 335 -20.06 29.95 -2.08
C SER A 335 -19.86 29.09 -0.81
N ARG A 336 -20.55 27.94 -0.68
CA ARG A 336 -20.52 27.09 0.53
C ARG A 336 -20.29 25.61 0.24
N VAL A 337 -19.78 25.26 -0.95
CA VAL A 337 -19.53 23.86 -1.31
C VAL A 337 -18.24 23.40 -0.65
N ILE A 338 -18.33 22.49 0.31
CA ILE A 338 -17.17 21.91 0.96
C ILE A 338 -16.90 20.55 0.33
N PHE A 339 -15.67 20.34 -0.17
CA PHE A 339 -15.23 19.03 -0.62
C PHE A 339 -14.43 18.36 0.48
N TYR A 340 -14.85 17.16 0.86
CA TYR A 340 -14.18 16.36 1.87
C TYR A 340 -13.66 15.08 1.23
N CYS A 341 -12.34 14.90 1.23
CA CYS A 341 -11.74 13.61 0.95
C CYS A 341 -11.83 12.74 2.21
N LYS A 342 -12.53 11.60 2.13
CA LYS A 342 -12.68 10.70 3.27
C LYS A 342 -11.37 10.05 3.71
N TRP A 343 -10.36 10.02 2.85
CA TRP A 343 -9.15 9.22 3.06
C TRP A 343 -7.98 10.04 3.59
N CYS A 344 -7.62 11.16 2.98
CA CYS A 344 -6.59 12.07 3.50
C CYS A 344 -7.12 13.09 4.52
N LYS A 345 -8.40 12.98 4.91
CA LYS A 345 -9.14 13.93 5.77
C LYS A 345 -9.04 15.41 5.34
N THR A 346 -8.56 15.70 4.13
CA THR A 346 -8.33 17.08 3.67
C THR A 346 -9.65 17.69 3.23
N ARG A 347 -9.91 18.88 3.76
CA ARG A 347 -11.06 19.71 3.40
C ARG A 347 -10.63 20.78 2.40
N TRP A 348 -11.38 20.92 1.32
CA TRP A 348 -11.22 22.01 0.35
C TRP A 348 -12.42 22.95 0.44
N ILE A 349 -12.14 24.22 0.68
CA ILE A 349 -13.15 25.28 0.77
C ILE A 349 -12.89 26.24 -0.42
N PRO A 350 -13.89 26.47 -1.28
CA PRO A 350 -13.84 27.56 -2.25
C PRO A 350 -13.80 28.89 -1.48
N SER A 351 -12.64 29.55 -1.49
CA SER A 351 -12.55 30.98 -1.21
C SER A 351 -13.22 31.74 -2.36
N ASN A 352 -13.86 32.87 -2.04
CA ASN A 352 -14.74 33.59 -2.96
C ASN A 352 -14.13 33.79 -4.36
N ILE A 353 -15.02 33.69 -5.36
CA ILE A 353 -14.83 33.83 -6.81
C ILE A 353 -13.47 34.45 -7.17
N GLY A 354 -12.53 33.61 -7.62
CA GLY A 354 -11.29 34.05 -8.26
C GLY A 354 -9.99 33.88 -7.46
N GLN A 355 -10.00 33.34 -6.23
CA GLN A 355 -8.75 33.08 -5.49
C GLN A 355 -8.55 31.60 -5.11
N LYS A 356 -7.28 31.22 -4.95
CA LYS A 356 -6.78 29.86 -4.66
C LYS A 356 -7.48 29.24 -3.44
N MET A 357 -7.86 27.97 -3.54
CA MET A 357 -8.27 27.16 -2.39
C MET A 357 -7.05 26.80 -1.53
N GLU A 358 -7.17 26.93 -0.20
CA GLU A 358 -6.15 26.51 0.75
C GLU A 358 -6.56 25.20 1.45
N PRO A 359 -5.68 24.18 1.51
CA PRO A 359 -5.92 22.98 2.29
C PRO A 359 -5.77 23.29 3.79
N SER A 360 -6.76 22.90 4.59
CA SER A 360 -6.67 22.88 6.05
C SER A 360 -6.73 21.45 6.58
N TYR A 361 -5.80 21.09 7.47
CA TYR A 361 -5.80 19.82 8.21
C TYR A 361 -6.46 20.02 9.57
N PHE A 362 -7.25 19.04 10.02
CA PHE A 362 -7.95 19.09 11.31
C PHE A 362 -7.19 18.25 12.34
N GLU A 363 -6.88 18.83 13.50
CA GLU A 363 -6.46 18.12 14.71
C GLU A 363 -7.70 17.77 15.54
N ASP A 364 -7.82 16.51 15.97
CA ASP A 364 -8.94 16.05 16.81
C ASP A 364 -8.80 16.62 18.24
N GLY A 365 -9.77 17.44 18.67
CA GLY A 365 -9.81 18.01 20.02
C GLY A 365 -11.19 18.56 20.42
N GLU A 366 -11.68 18.13 21.57
CA GLU A 366 -13.03 18.31 22.11
C GLU A 366 -13.46 19.76 22.41
N SER A 367 -14.77 19.98 22.28
CA SER A 367 -15.65 20.94 22.97
C SER A 367 -15.06 22.26 23.52
N ARG A 368 -15.54 23.39 22.98
CA ARG A 368 -16.04 24.52 23.80
C ARG A 368 -17.20 25.22 23.09
N LYS A 369 -18.35 25.27 23.77
CA LYS A 369 -19.56 26.02 23.42
C LYS A 369 -19.39 27.52 23.73
N SER A 370 -20.17 28.32 22.98
CA SER A 370 -20.72 29.67 23.28
C SER A 370 -19.71 30.82 23.44
N SER A 371 -19.93 32.06 22.99
CA SER A 371 -21.09 32.75 22.40
C SER A 371 -20.69 34.20 22.07
N ASN A 372 -21.33 34.79 21.06
CA ASN A 372 -21.69 36.21 20.86
C ASN A 372 -20.62 37.32 20.97
N CYS A 373 -20.49 38.16 19.93
CA CYS A 373 -21.20 39.45 19.85
C CYS A 373 -20.96 40.19 18.51
N ASN A 374 -21.99 40.94 18.11
CA ASN A 374 -22.15 41.74 16.89
C ASN A 374 -21.45 43.11 16.94
N ALA A 375 -21.20 43.69 15.75
CA ALA A 375 -21.37 45.10 15.30
C ALA A 375 -20.43 45.31 14.09
N VAL A 376 -20.86 45.52 12.83
CA VAL A 376 -21.59 46.65 12.21
C VAL A 376 -21.08 48.04 12.64
N GLN A 377 -20.29 48.72 11.81
CA GLN A 377 -20.71 49.86 10.97
C GLN A 377 -19.55 50.47 10.16
N GLU A 378 -19.93 51.00 8.99
CA GLU A 378 -19.14 51.79 8.04
C GLU A 378 -18.80 53.19 8.60
N GLN A 379 -17.55 53.63 8.39
CA GLN A 379 -17.08 54.89 7.77
C GLN A 379 -15.64 55.18 8.21
#